data_AF-A0A1G0BCX9-F1
#
_entry.id   AF-A0A1G0BCX9-F1
#
_cell.length_a   1.000
_cell.length_b   1.000
_cell.length_c   1.000
_cell.angle_alpha   90.00
_cell.angle_beta   90.00
_cell.angle_gamma   90.00
#
_symmetry.space_group_name_H-M   'P 1'
#
loop_
_entity.id
_entity.type
_entity.pdbx_description
1 polymer ?
#
loop_
_entity_poly.entity_id
_entity_poly.type
_entity_poly.pdbx_seq_one_letter_code
_entity_poly.pdbx_strand_id
1 'polypeptide(L)'
;MLLGITITEWVGYAASLALIISFMMKNINTLRIINSLGAILFVVYGIMLQTSYPIIITNAFILMVNVYYLTYKRKVAFAKA
;
A
#
# COMPACT_ATOMS: atom_id res chain seq x y z
N MET A 1 -15.64 19.74 -2.44
CA MET A 1 -15.12 19.87 -1.06
C MET A 1 -16.15 19.26 -0.14
N LEU A 2 -15.76 18.26 0.67
CA LEU A 2 -16.65 17.63 1.63
C LEU A 2 -16.02 17.88 3.00
N LEU A 3 -16.74 18.57 3.90
CA LEU A 3 -16.23 19.04 5.21
C LEU A 3 -15.05 20.04 5.13
N GLY A 4 -14.90 20.77 4.01
CA GLY A 4 -13.76 21.69 3.80
C GLY A 4 -12.46 21.01 3.37
N ILE A 5 -12.47 19.67 3.27
CA ILE A 5 -11.33 18.85 2.86
C ILE A 5 -11.44 18.54 1.36
N THR A 6 -10.29 18.51 0.69
CA THR A 6 -10.19 18.17 -0.73
C THR A 6 -10.31 16.65 -0.94
N ILE A 7 -10.72 16.24 -2.14
CA ILE A 7 -10.76 14.80 -2.47
C ILE A 7 -9.35 14.18 -2.35
N THR A 8 -8.31 14.93 -2.71
CA THR A 8 -6.90 14.53 -2.56
C THR A 8 -6.57 14.14 -1.13
N GLU A 9 -6.91 14.97 -0.15
CA GLU A 9 -6.65 14.68 1.27
C GLU A 9 -7.42 13.45 1.76
N TRP A 10 -8.67 13.27 1.32
CA TRP A 10 -9.42 12.05 1.63
C TRP A 10 -8.74 10.78 1.13
N VAL A 11 -8.15 10.80 -0.07
CA VAL A 11 -7.35 9.67 -0.57
C VAL A 11 -6.12 9.44 0.32
N GLY A 12 -5.43 10.51 0.74
CA GLY A 12 -4.29 10.43 1.64
C GLY A 12 -4.64 9.83 3.01
N TYR A 13 -5.78 10.22 3.59
CA TYR A 13 -6.28 9.65 4.84
C TYR A 13 -6.67 8.19 4.69
N ALA A 14 -7.33 7.81 3.59
CA ALA A 14 -7.67 6.42 3.31
C ALA A 14 -6.41 5.55 3.13
N ALA A 15 -5.41 6.05 2.40
CA ALA A 15 -4.11 5.38 2.23
C ALA A 15 -3.41 5.15 3.58
N SER A 16 -3.37 6.19 4.42
CA SER A 16 -2.75 6.12 5.74
C SER A 16 -3.46 5.13 6.66
N LEU A 17 -4.80 5.11 6.64
CA LEU A 17 -5.60 4.18 7.42
C LEU A 17 -5.36 2.73 6.97
N ALA A 18 -5.34 2.46 5.67
CA ALA A 18 -5.00 1.13 5.15
C ALA A 18 -3.59 0.68 5.57
N LEU A 19 -2.60 1.58 5.52
CA LEU A 19 -1.24 1.30 5.94
C LEU A 19 -1.15 1.00 7.45
N ILE A 20 -1.81 1.77 8.30
CA ILE A 20 -1.84 1.52 9.76
C ILE A 20 -2.51 0.19 10.07
N ILE A 21 -3.65 -0.10 9.44
CA ILE A 21 -4.36 -1.38 9.60
C ILE A 21 -3.47 -2.55 9.19
N SER A 22 -2.61 -2.38 8.17
CA SER A 22 -1.69 -3.44 7.75
C SER A 22 -0.75 -3.87 8.87
N PHE A 23 -0.25 -2.93 9.69
CA PHE A 23 0.66 -3.23 10.81
C PHE A 23 -0.02 -3.92 11.99
N MET A 24 -1.35 -3.85 12.09
CA MET A 24 -2.13 -4.54 13.12
C MET A 24 -2.38 -6.02 12.77
N MET A 25 -2.05 -6.45 11.55
CA MET A 25 -2.29 -7.82 11.09
C MET A 25 -1.29 -8.81 11.68
N LYS A 26 -1.79 -9.88 12.30
CA LYS A 26 -0.95 -10.99 12.80
C LYS A 26 -0.33 -11.84 11.69
N ASN A 27 -1.02 -11.98 10.56
CA ASN A 27 -0.54 -12.80 9.43
C ASN A 27 0.26 -11.93 8.44
N ILE A 28 1.52 -12.30 8.22
CA ILE A 28 2.43 -11.60 7.29
C ILE A 28 1.88 -11.55 5.87
N ASN A 29 1.16 -12.58 5.40
CA ASN A 29 0.58 -12.57 4.06
C ASN A 29 -0.53 -11.53 3.94
N THR A 30 -1.43 -11.47 4.94
CA THR A 30 -2.50 -10.46 5.02
C THR A 30 -1.91 -9.05 5.15
N LEU A 31 -0.88 -8.88 5.98
CA LEU A 31 -0.13 -7.63 6.12
C LEU A 31 0.39 -7.15 4.77
N ARG A 32 1.01 -8.03 3.97
CA ARG A 32 1.55 -7.67 2.64
C ARG A 32 0.46 -7.32 1.63
N ILE A 33 -0.70 -7.96 1.68
CA ILE A 33 -1.83 -7.65 0.79
C ILE A 33 -2.39 -6.26 1.11
N ILE A 34 -2.68 -5.98 2.39
CA ILE A 34 -3.22 -4.68 2.80
C ILE A 34 -2.19 -3.56 2.60
N ASN A 35 -0.92 -3.82 2.90
CA ASN A 35 0.17 -2.85 2.66
C ASN A 35 0.35 -2.55 1.16
N SER A 36 0.07 -3.52 0.27
CA SER A 36 0.04 -3.29 -1.18
C SER A 36 -1.12 -2.38 -1.59
N LEU A 37 -2.30 -2.57 -1.01
CA LEU A 37 -3.45 -1.69 -1.22
C LEU A 37 -3.13 -0.25 -0.76
N GLY A 38 -2.57 -0.10 0.44
CA GLY A 38 -2.14 1.19 0.98
C GLY A 38 -1.08 1.87 0.10
N ALA A 39 -0.09 1.12 -0.38
CA ALA A 39 0.94 1.63 -1.28
C ALA A 39 0.36 2.13 -2.62
N ILE A 40 -0.58 1.40 -3.22
CA ILE A 40 -1.27 1.86 -4.45
C ILE A 40 -2.02 3.18 -4.19
N LEU A 41 -2.74 3.27 -3.07
CA LEU A 41 -3.44 4.50 -2.68
C LEU A 41 -2.46 5.67 -2.46
N PHE A 42 -1.30 5.42 -1.83
CA PHE A 42 -0.27 6.45 -1.66
C PHE A 42 0.38 6.89 -2.97
N VAL A 43 0.55 6.00 -3.95
CA VAL A 43 1.01 6.38 -5.30
C VAL A 43 -0.01 7.31 -5.97
N VAL A 44 -1.30 6.95 -5.94
CA VAL A 44 -2.38 7.80 -6.48
C VAL A 44 -2.41 9.15 -5.75
N TYR A 45 -2.34 9.14 -4.42
CA TYR A 45 -2.28 10.35 -3.61
C TYR A 45 -1.07 11.24 -3.96
N GLY A 46 0.12 10.65 -4.08
CA GLY A 46 1.34 11.37 -4.45
C GLY A 46 1.23 12.05 -5.82
N ILE A 47 0.56 11.41 -6.79
CA ILE A 47 0.28 12.01 -8.10
C ILE A 47 -0.68 13.18 -7.97
N MET A 48 -1.75 13.02 -7.18
CA MET A 48 -2.75 14.08 -6.93
C MET A 48 -2.17 15.31 -6.20
N LEU A 49 -1.07 15.13 -5.44
CA LEU A 49 -0.40 16.17 -4.66
C LEU A 49 0.61 16.99 -5.47
N GLN A 50 0.29 17.28 -6.75
CA GLN A 50 1.23 17.88 -7.72
C GLN A 50 2.52 17.07 -7.88
N THR A 51 2.42 15.73 -7.94
CA THR A 51 3.55 14.81 -8.11
C THR A 51 4.61 14.90 -7.01
N SER A 52 4.28 14.38 -5.84
CA SER A 52 5.24 14.16 -4.76
C SER A 52 6.10 12.92 -5.05
N TYR A 53 7.24 13.12 -5.73
CA TYR A 53 8.19 12.05 -6.06
C TYR A 53 8.60 11.16 -4.87
N PRO A 54 8.90 11.70 -3.66
CA PRO A 54 9.28 10.86 -2.53
C PRO A 54 8.18 9.85 -2.14
N ILE A 55 6.92 10.27 -2.16
CA ILE A 55 5.78 9.41 -1.82
C ILE A 55 5.58 8.34 -2.88
N ILE A 56 5.64 8.71 -4.15
CA ILE A 56 5.42 7.79 -5.28
C ILE A 56 6.52 6.72 -5.31
N ILE A 57 7.79 7.12 -5.26
CA ILE A 57 8.93 6.21 -5.39
C ILE A 57 8.97 5.22 -4.22
N THR A 58 8.79 5.71 -2.99
CA THR A 58 8.80 4.86 -1.80
C THR A 58 7.67 3.83 -1.81
N ASN A 59 6.45 4.24 -2.16
CA ASN A 59 5.31 3.33 -2.20
C ASN A 59 5.35 2.37 -3.39
N ALA A 60 5.90 2.78 -4.53
CA ALA A 60 6.16 1.87 -5.64
C ALA A 60 7.17 0.78 -5.25
N PHE A 61 8.23 1.14 -4.52
CA PHE A 61 9.19 0.17 -3.99
C PHE A 61 8.55 -0.79 -2.97
N ILE A 62 7.76 -0.26 -2.03
CA ILE A 62 7.01 -1.08 -1.05
C ILE A 62 6.10 -2.09 -1.76
N LEU A 63 5.36 -1.64 -2.78
CA LEU A 63 4.48 -2.49 -3.58
C LEU A 63 5.26 -3.62 -4.26
N MET A 64 6.39 -3.29 -4.90
CA MET A 64 7.26 -4.27 -5.55
C MET A 64 7.76 -5.33 -4.56
N VAL A 65 8.26 -4.91 -3.39
CA VAL A 65 8.74 -5.82 -2.35
C VAL A 65 7.61 -6.70 -1.81
N ASN A 66 6.43 -6.13 -1.54
CA ASN A 66 5.29 -6.90 -1.05
C ASN A 66 4.86 -7.98 -2.05
N VAL A 67 4.78 -7.64 -3.34
CA VAL A 67 4.42 -8.58 -4.42
C VAL A 67 5.47 -9.69 -4.57
N TYR A 68 6.76 -9.36 -4.49
CA TYR A 68 7.85 -10.34 -4.56
C TYR A 68 7.72 -11.40 -3.47
N TYR A 69 7.58 -10.98 -2.21
CA TYR A 69 7.47 -11.92 -1.09
C TYR A 69 6.18 -12.72 -1.09
N LEU A 70 5.05 -12.11 -1.51
CA LEU A 70 3.77 -12.82 -1.61
C LEU A 70 3.85 -13.93 -2.66
N THR A 71 4.48 -13.65 -3.81
CA THR A 71 4.61 -14.59 -4.92
C THR A 71 5.65 -15.68 -4.63
N TYR A 72 6.80 -15.31 -4.06
CA TYR A 72 7.87 -16.25 -3.72
C TYR A 72 7.45 -17.25 -2.65
N LYS A 73 6.85 -16.78 -1.54
CA LYS A 73 6.36 -17.69 -0.49
C LYS A 73 5.28 -18.63 -1.00
N ARG A 74 4.42 -18.16 -1.90
CA ARG A 74 3.40 -19.01 -2.54
C ARG A 74 4.05 -20.13 -3.36
N LYS A 75 5.08 -19.83 -4.17
CA LYS A 75 5.82 -20.86 -4.93
C LYS A 75 6.45 -21.93 -4.03
N VAL A 76 7.06 -21.54 -2.92
CA VAL A 76 7.67 -22.48 -1.96
C VAL A 76 6.62 -23.38 -1.29
N ALA A 77 5.45 -22.84 -0.97
CA ALA A 77 4.35 -23.64 -0.40
C ALA A 77 3.82 -24.69 -1.41
N PHE A 78 3.65 -24.32 -2.68
CA PHE A 78 3.22 -25.26 -3.73
C PHE A 78 4.28 -26.30 -4.08
N ALA A 79 5.57 -25.99 -3.95
CA ALA A 79 6.64 -26.95 -4.23
C ALA A 79 6.80 -28.04 -3.14
N LYS A 80 6.14 -27.89 -1.98
CA LYS A 80 6.18 -28.85 -0.87
C LYS A 80 4.90 -29.70 -0.73
N ALA A 81 3.89 -29.46 -1.56
CA ALA A 81 2.63 -30.22 -1.61
C ALA A 81 2.68 -31.25 -2.74
#